data_AF-A0A9X7PDH1-F1
#
_entry.id   AF-A0A9X7PDH1-F1
#
_cell.length_a   1.000
_cell.length_b   1.000
_cell.length_c   1.000
_cell.angle_alpha   90.00
_cell.angle_beta   90.00
_cell.angle_gamma   90.00
#
_symmetry.space_group_name_H-M   'P 1'
#
loop_
_entity.id
_entity.type
_entity.pdbx_description
1 polymer ?
#
loop_
_entity_poly.entity_id
_entity_poly.type
_entity_poly.pdbx_seq_one_letter_code
_entity_poly.pdbx_strand_id
1 'polypeptide(L)'
;TIPFFLKRFGIKTVMTISMIAWFLRFGLFAYGNPGSGLWMIILSCIVYGMAFDFFNISGSLFVEQQADPKIRASAQGLFMLMTNGIGAVLGSAISGWMIDRFFTDASGAKDWHGIWTTFALYSLAMAVTFVPLFKHRHDPHKVVP
;
A
#
# COMPACT_ATOMS: atom_id res chain seq x y z
N THR A 1 -18.05 -7.42 4.32
CA THR A 1 -18.33 -6.51 5.46
C THR A 1 -17.07 -6.34 6.27
N ILE A 2 -16.46 -5.14 6.20
CA ILE A 2 -15.18 -4.74 6.82
C ILE A 2 -14.96 -5.24 8.28
N PRO A 3 -15.96 -5.31 9.19
CA PRO A 3 -15.78 -5.89 10.52
C PRO A 3 -15.48 -7.41 10.57
N PHE A 4 -15.78 -8.18 9.52
CA PHE A 4 -15.58 -9.65 9.50
C PHE A 4 -14.11 -10.05 9.31
N PHE A 5 -13.34 -9.30 8.51
CA PHE A 5 -11.92 -9.57 8.28
C PHE A 5 -11.04 -9.12 9.45
N LEU A 6 -11.37 -7.99 10.09
CA LEU A 6 -10.70 -7.52 11.30
C LEU A 6 -10.86 -8.49 12.48
N LYS A 7 -12.04 -9.14 12.61
CA LYS A 7 -12.34 -10.09 13.69
C LYS A 7 -11.68 -11.48 13.50
N ARG A 8 -11.30 -11.86 12.28
CA ARG A 8 -10.80 -13.23 11.98
C ARG A 8 -9.30 -13.31 11.67
N PHE A 9 -8.70 -12.27 11.10
CA PHE A 9 -7.32 -12.33 10.60
C PHE A 9 -6.35 -11.36 11.29
N GLY A 10 -6.87 -10.38 12.04
CA GLY A 10 -6.06 -9.41 12.78
C GLY A 10 -5.38 -8.35 11.91
N ILE A 11 -5.09 -7.20 12.54
CA ILE A 11 -4.45 -6.03 11.90
C ILE A 11 -3.17 -6.43 11.13
N LYS A 12 -2.41 -7.42 11.63
CA LYS A 12 -1.19 -7.92 11.01
C LYS A 12 -1.42 -8.61 9.66
N THR A 13 -2.41 -9.50 9.56
CA THR A 13 -2.70 -10.20 8.30
C THR A 13 -3.32 -9.25 7.28
N VAL A 14 -4.18 -8.32 7.73
CA VAL A 14 -4.77 -7.30 6.86
C VAL A 14 -3.70 -6.39 6.24
N MET A 15 -2.72 -5.93 7.05
CA MET A 15 -1.59 -5.14 6.54
C MET A 15 -0.66 -5.96 5.63
N THR A 16 -0.47 -7.25 5.89
CA THR A 16 0.36 -8.10 5.01
C THR A 16 -0.34 -8.37 3.68
N ILE A 17 -1.65 -8.61 3.69
CA ILE A 17 -2.48 -8.75 2.48
C ILE A 17 -2.45 -7.46 1.66
N SER A 18 -2.51 -6.28 2.29
CA SER A 18 -2.42 -5.01 1.54
C SER A 18 -1.04 -4.84 0.88
N MET A 19 0.05 -5.22 1.54
CA MET A 19 1.39 -5.14 0.96
C MET A 19 1.62 -6.14 -0.18
N ILE A 20 1.10 -7.36 -0.04
CA ILE A 20 1.10 -8.36 -1.13
C ILE A 20 0.21 -7.90 -2.29
N ALA A 21 -0.94 -7.27 -2.01
CA ALA A 21 -1.81 -6.69 -3.02
C ALA A 21 -1.14 -5.54 -3.78
N TRP A 22 -0.31 -4.72 -3.12
CA TRP A 22 0.52 -3.70 -3.76
C TRP A 22 1.59 -4.32 -4.67
N PHE A 23 2.28 -5.36 -4.20
CA PHE A 23 3.21 -6.12 -5.04
C PHE A 23 2.52 -6.72 -6.27
N LEU A 24 1.38 -7.40 -6.06
CA LEU A 24 0.60 -8.02 -7.13
C LEU A 24 0.14 -6.97 -8.14
N ARG A 25 -0.30 -5.79 -7.68
CA ARG A 25 -0.69 -4.67 -8.55
C ARG A 25 0.47 -4.23 -9.44
N PHE A 26 1.64 -3.94 -8.88
CA PHE A 26 2.79 -3.51 -9.68
C PHE A 26 3.31 -4.62 -10.60
N GLY A 27 3.27 -5.88 -10.16
CA GLY A 27 3.55 -7.03 -11.00
C GLY A 27 2.57 -7.18 -12.16
N LEU A 28 1.27 -7.05 -11.90
CA LEU A 28 0.21 -7.06 -12.93
C LEU A 28 0.37 -5.88 -13.92
N PHE A 29 0.84 -4.71 -13.46
CA PHE A 29 1.13 -3.57 -14.32
C PHE A 29 2.40 -3.74 -15.16
N ALA A 30 3.42 -4.46 -14.65
CA ALA A 30 4.62 -4.76 -15.42
C ALA A 30 4.32 -5.68 -16.62
N TYR A 31 3.42 -6.65 -16.47
CA TYR A 31 3.02 -7.57 -17.53
C TYR A 31 1.73 -7.18 -18.27
N GLY A 32 1.00 -6.16 -17.77
CA GLY A 32 -0.23 -5.66 -18.36
C GLY A 32 0.03 -4.88 -19.65
N ASN A 33 -0.71 -5.18 -20.71
CA ASN A 33 -0.57 -4.55 -22.03
C ASN A 33 -1.96 -4.09 -22.53
N PRO A 34 -2.11 -2.91 -23.18
CA PRO A 34 -3.42 -2.40 -23.61
C PRO A 34 -4.18 -3.26 -24.64
N GLY A 35 -3.55 -4.31 -25.19
CA GLY A 35 -4.19 -5.33 -26.01
C GLY A 35 -4.73 -6.50 -25.17
N SER A 36 -4.12 -7.69 -25.32
CA SER A 36 -4.53 -8.93 -24.65
C SER A 36 -4.38 -8.94 -23.12
N GLY A 37 -3.64 -7.97 -22.55
CA GLY A 37 -3.37 -7.86 -21.12
C GLY A 37 -4.32 -6.94 -20.35
N LEU A 38 -5.37 -6.40 -20.99
CA LEU A 38 -6.31 -5.47 -20.35
C LEU A 38 -6.97 -6.06 -19.09
N TRP A 39 -7.25 -7.37 -19.09
CA TRP A 39 -7.81 -8.06 -17.92
C TRP A 39 -6.89 -7.99 -16.69
N MET A 40 -5.56 -8.02 -16.88
CA MET A 40 -4.59 -7.85 -15.80
C MET A 40 -4.62 -6.43 -15.22
N ILE A 41 -4.83 -5.42 -16.06
CA ILE A 41 -5.01 -4.02 -15.63
C ILE A 41 -6.32 -3.87 -14.84
N ILE A 42 -7.43 -4.45 -15.30
CA ILE A 42 -8.72 -4.41 -14.60
C ILE A 42 -8.61 -5.11 -13.24
N LEU A 43 -7.99 -6.29 -13.18
CA LEU A 43 -7.69 -6.99 -11.92
C LEU A 43 -6.86 -6.13 -10.97
N SER A 44 -5.83 -5.46 -11.49
CA SER A 44 -4.99 -4.57 -10.69
C SER A 44 -5.77 -3.39 -10.07
N CYS A 45 -6.82 -2.91 -10.73
CA CYS A 45 -7.70 -1.85 -10.22
C CYS A 45 -8.61 -2.35 -9.09
N ILE A 46 -9.14 -3.57 -9.18
CA ILE A 46 -9.94 -4.19 -8.12
C ILE A 46 -9.07 -4.43 -6.87
N VAL A 47 -7.88 -5.01 -7.07
CA VAL A 47 -6.91 -5.26 -5.99
C VAL A 47 -6.48 -3.96 -5.30
N TYR A 48 -6.36 -2.87 -6.06
CA TYR A 48 -6.05 -1.55 -5.51
C TYR A 48 -7.14 -1.01 -4.59
N GLY A 49 -8.41 -1.07 -5.01
CA GLY A 49 -9.52 -0.61 -4.17
C GLY A 49 -9.53 -1.34 -2.83
N MET A 50 -9.32 -2.66 -2.86
CA MET A 50 -9.21 -3.48 -1.65
C MET A 50 -8.01 -3.08 -0.79
N ALA A 51 -6.82 -2.95 -1.38
CA ALA A 51 -5.61 -2.63 -0.62
C ALA A 51 -5.64 -1.21 -0.02
N PHE A 52 -6.17 -0.25 -0.77
CA PHE A 52 -6.32 1.13 -0.32
C PHE A 52 -7.30 1.23 0.86
N ASP A 53 -8.44 0.55 0.77
CA ASP A 53 -9.45 0.48 1.83
C ASP A 53 -8.87 -0.15 3.10
N PHE A 54 -8.24 -1.32 2.97
CA PHE A 54 -7.64 -2.01 4.11
C PHE A 54 -6.51 -1.21 4.77
N PHE A 55 -5.65 -0.54 3.99
CA PHE A 55 -4.54 0.24 4.54
C PHE A 55 -5.01 1.55 5.21
N ASN A 56 -5.87 2.33 4.54
CA ASN A 56 -6.34 3.61 5.08
C ASN A 56 -7.29 3.40 6.27
N ILE A 57 -8.26 2.49 6.17
CA ILE A 57 -9.22 2.25 7.26
C ILE A 57 -8.53 1.60 8.45
N SER A 58 -7.78 0.51 8.26
CA SER A 58 -7.12 -0.17 9.39
C SER A 58 -6.02 0.70 10.02
N GLY A 59 -5.28 1.47 9.21
CA GLY A 59 -4.27 2.40 9.70
C GLY A 59 -4.87 3.51 10.56
N SER A 60 -5.96 4.13 10.06
CA SER A 60 -6.67 5.16 10.83
C SER A 60 -7.25 4.64 12.15
N LEU A 61 -7.86 3.45 12.14
CA LEU A 61 -8.41 2.80 13.33
C LEU A 61 -7.33 2.44 14.34
N PHE A 62 -6.16 1.96 13.88
CA PHE A 62 -5.03 1.65 14.77
C PHE A 62 -4.48 2.92 15.45
N VAL A 63 -4.32 4.00 14.69
CA VAL A 63 -3.88 5.29 15.23
C VAL A 63 -4.91 5.85 16.23
N GLU A 64 -6.21 5.70 15.93
CA GLU A 64 -7.29 6.10 16.83
C GLU A 64 -7.26 5.32 18.16
N GLN A 65 -7.02 4.00 18.11
CA GLN A 65 -6.95 3.15 19.31
C GLN A 65 -5.75 3.46 20.21
N GLN A 66 -4.64 3.90 19.62
CA GLN A 66 -3.43 4.28 20.36
C GLN A 66 -3.48 5.72 20.89
N ALA A 67 -4.30 6.58 20.30
CA ALA A 67 -4.42 7.98 20.66
C ALA A 67 -5.44 8.22 21.79
N ASP A 68 -5.16 9.22 22.63
CA ASP A 68 -6.09 9.66 23.68
C ASP A 68 -7.42 10.10 23.05
N PRO A 69 -8.59 9.73 23.63
CA PRO A 69 -9.91 10.12 23.15
C PRO A 69 -10.06 11.58 22.74
N LYS A 70 -9.35 12.50 23.41
CA LYS A 70 -9.40 13.94 23.12
C LYS A 70 -8.76 14.35 21.80
N ILE A 71 -7.82 13.56 21.26
CA ILE A 71 -7.05 13.89 20.05
C ILE A 71 -7.24 12.89 18.90
N ARG A 72 -8.19 11.95 19.02
CA ARG A 72 -8.45 10.90 18.02
C ARG A 72 -8.65 11.43 16.60
N ALA A 73 -9.53 12.43 16.45
CA ALA A 73 -9.80 13.04 15.16
C ALA A 73 -8.55 13.70 14.55
N SER A 74 -7.75 14.38 15.38
CA SER A 74 -6.50 15.00 14.96
C SER A 74 -5.45 13.96 14.56
N ALA A 75 -5.34 12.84 15.30
CA ALA A 75 -4.42 11.77 15.01
C ALA A 75 -4.76 11.04 13.70
N GLN A 76 -6.06 10.79 13.45
CA GLN A 76 -6.54 10.24 12.17
C GLN A 76 -6.27 11.21 11.01
N GLY A 77 -6.57 12.50 11.19
CA GLY A 77 -6.29 13.54 10.19
C GLY A 77 -4.80 13.64 9.86
N LEU A 78 -3.94 13.59 10.87
CA LEU A 78 -2.49 13.59 10.71
C LEU A 78 -2.01 12.33 9.97
N PHE A 79 -2.56 11.16 10.30
CA PHE A 79 -2.24 9.91 9.58
C PHE A 79 -2.60 10.03 8.10
N MET A 80 -3.80 10.51 7.77
CA MET A 80 -4.21 10.73 6.37
C MET A 80 -3.33 11.76 5.65
N LEU A 81 -2.92 12.84 6.33
CA LEU A 81 -2.02 13.84 5.77
C LEU A 81 -0.63 13.26 5.48
N MET A 82 -0.12 12.41 6.38
CA MET A 82 1.18 11.76 6.20
C MET A 82 1.16 10.74 5.06
N THR A 83 0.08 9.96 4.91
CA THR A 83 -0.02 8.92 3.88
C THR A 83 -0.40 9.47 2.51
N ASN A 84 -1.46 10.27 2.42
CA ASN A 84 -2.00 10.76 1.14
C ASN A 84 -1.50 12.16 0.75
N GLY A 85 -0.89 12.90 1.69
CA GLY A 85 -0.28 14.21 1.43
C GLY A 85 1.22 14.09 1.25
N ILE A 86 1.96 14.14 2.37
CA ILE A 86 3.42 14.22 2.37
C ILE A 86 4.04 12.96 1.71
N GLY A 87 3.55 11.78 2.07
CA GLY A 87 4.01 10.51 1.49
C GLY A 87 3.78 10.45 -0.02
N ALA A 88 2.63 10.94 -0.50
CA ALA A 88 2.33 10.97 -1.93
C ALA A 88 3.23 11.96 -2.70
N VAL A 89 3.49 13.15 -2.13
CA VAL A 89 4.36 14.16 -2.75
C VAL A 89 5.80 13.66 -2.81
N LEU A 90 6.35 13.16 -1.70
CA LEU A 90 7.71 12.62 -1.66
C LEU A 90 7.87 11.40 -2.57
N GLY A 91 6.90 10.48 -2.53
CA GLY A 91 6.89 9.30 -3.39
C GLY A 91 6.86 9.67 -4.87
N SER A 92 6.04 10.64 -5.26
CA SER A 92 5.94 11.11 -6.64
C SER A 92 7.23 11.83 -7.09
N ALA A 93 7.84 12.63 -6.21
CA ALA A 93 9.09 13.34 -6.52
C ALA A 93 10.27 12.36 -6.69
N ILE A 94 10.45 11.43 -5.75
CA ILE A 94 11.54 10.44 -5.78
C ILE A 94 11.37 9.49 -6.97
N SER A 95 10.14 9.01 -7.20
CA SER A 95 9.88 8.15 -8.34
C SER A 95 10.07 8.86 -9.68
N GLY A 96 9.59 10.11 -9.80
CA GLY A 96 9.79 10.92 -11.01
C GLY A 96 11.27 11.08 -11.33
N TRP A 97 12.09 11.41 -10.32
CA TRP A 97 13.54 11.51 -10.47
C TRP A 97 14.20 10.18 -10.86
N MET A 98 13.80 9.07 -10.23
CA MET A 98 14.34 7.74 -10.53
C MET A 98 13.99 7.28 -11.96
N ILE A 99 12.75 7.51 -12.39
CA ILE A 99 12.29 7.20 -13.73
C ILE A 99 13.09 8.01 -14.76
N ASP A 100 13.23 9.32 -14.53
CA ASP A 100 13.91 10.22 -15.45
C ASP A 100 15.40 9.89 -15.60
N ARG A 101 16.06 9.46 -14.52
CA ARG A 101 17.48 9.16 -14.52
C ARG A 101 17.85 7.78 -15.04
N PHE A 102 17.02 6.76 -14.79
CA PHE A 102 17.36 5.35 -15.04
C PHE A 102 16.51 4.67 -16.11
N PHE A 103 15.31 5.20 -16.42
CA PHE A 103 14.35 4.54 -17.30
C PHE A 103 13.89 5.42 -18.48
N THR A 104 14.47 6.61 -18.64
CA THR A 104 14.30 7.46 -19.82
C THR A 104 15.54 7.32 -20.70
N ASP A 105 15.37 6.80 -21.92
CA ASP A 105 16.43 6.72 -22.92
C ASP A 105 16.72 8.10 -23.56
N ALA A 106 17.86 8.26 -24.25
CA ALA A 106 18.26 9.50 -24.91
C ALA A 106 17.26 9.99 -25.99
N SER A 107 16.39 9.09 -26.44
CA SER A 107 15.27 9.34 -27.35
C SER A 107 13.99 9.86 -26.67
N GLY A 108 13.95 9.89 -25.33
CA GLY A 108 12.76 10.22 -24.53
C GLY A 108 11.78 9.05 -24.34
N ALA A 109 12.12 7.86 -24.85
CA ALA A 109 11.33 6.64 -24.65
C ALA A 109 11.47 6.14 -23.20
N LYS A 110 10.33 5.91 -22.54
CA LYS A 110 10.28 5.39 -21.17
C LYS A 110 10.14 3.87 -21.18
N ASP A 111 11.02 3.18 -20.45
CA ASP A 111 10.89 1.74 -20.21
C ASP A 111 9.85 1.48 -19.12
N TRP A 112 8.57 1.44 -19.51
CA TRP A 112 7.47 1.17 -18.60
C TRP A 112 7.59 -0.18 -17.90
N HIS A 113 8.12 -1.20 -18.58
CA HIS A 113 8.26 -2.53 -17.99
C HIS A 113 9.29 -2.52 -16.86
N GLY A 114 10.45 -1.89 -17.09
CA GLY A 114 11.49 -1.69 -16.08
C GLY A 114 10.97 -0.89 -14.88
N ILE A 115 10.28 0.23 -15.14
CA ILE A 115 9.71 1.10 -14.09
C ILE A 115 8.78 0.30 -13.18
N TRP A 116 7.77 -0.37 -13.74
CA TRP A 116 6.78 -1.12 -12.96
C TRP A 116 7.40 -2.30 -12.21
N THR A 117 8.41 -2.96 -12.80
CA THR A 117 9.14 -4.04 -12.15
C THR A 117 9.95 -3.55 -10.96
N THR A 118 10.61 -2.39 -11.07
CA THR A 118 11.32 -1.78 -9.93
C THR A 118 10.37 -1.37 -8.81
N PHE A 119 9.21 -0.80 -9.12
CA PHE A 119 8.17 -0.51 -8.13
C PHE A 119 7.61 -1.77 -7.45
N ALA A 120 7.44 -2.86 -8.21
CA ALA A 120 7.04 -4.15 -7.68
C ALA A 120 8.11 -4.69 -6.71
N LEU A 121 9.37 -4.73 -7.12
CA LEU A 121 10.48 -5.17 -6.28
C LEU A 121 10.65 -4.32 -5.02
N TYR A 122 10.49 -3.00 -5.12
CA TYR A 122 10.50 -2.10 -3.97
C TYR A 122 9.37 -2.43 -2.99
N SER A 123 8.15 -2.62 -3.50
CA SER A 123 6.98 -2.99 -2.68
C SER A 123 7.17 -4.36 -2.02
N LEU A 124 7.78 -5.31 -2.73
CA LEU A 124 8.14 -6.62 -2.19
C LEU A 124 9.18 -6.49 -1.08
N ALA A 125 10.23 -5.69 -1.29
CA ALA A 125 11.26 -5.44 -0.28
C ALA A 125 10.68 -4.76 0.98
N MET A 126 9.76 -3.81 0.81
CA MET A 126 9.01 -3.23 1.93
C MET A 126 8.16 -4.28 2.64
N ALA A 127 7.44 -5.14 1.92
CA ALA A 127 6.65 -6.22 2.50
C ALA A 127 7.52 -7.21 3.30
N VAL A 128 8.65 -7.63 2.73
CA VAL A 128 9.61 -8.54 3.36
C VAL A 128 10.26 -7.92 4.58
N THR A 129 10.52 -6.60 4.57
CA THR A 129 11.08 -5.88 5.73
C THR A 129 10.02 -5.66 6.81
N PHE A 130 8.76 -5.43 6.43
CA PHE A 130 7.66 -5.20 7.34
C PHE A 130 7.26 -6.46 8.10
N VAL A 131 7.22 -7.63 7.45
CA VAL A 131 6.86 -8.91 8.10
C VAL A 131 7.65 -9.21 9.40
N PRO A 132 9.00 -9.06 9.46
CA PRO A 132 9.79 -9.25 10.68
C PRO A 132 9.73 -8.05 11.64
N LEU A 133 9.64 -6.81 11.15
CA LEU A 133 9.54 -5.61 12.00
C LEU A 133 8.18 -5.50 12.71
N PHE A 134 7.10 -5.96 12.07
CA PHE A 134 5.75 -5.98 12.62
C PHE A 134 5.55 -7.21 13.53
N LYS A 135 6.27 -7.20 14.64
CA LYS A 135 6.11 -8.16 15.74
C LYS A 135 5.09 -7.65 16.77
N HIS A 136 3.90 -7.21 16.31
CA HIS A 136 2.80 -6.94 17.23
C HIS A 136 2.12 -8.27 17.60
N ARG A 137 2.18 -8.61 18.90
CA ARG A 137 1.47 -9.76 19.48
C ARG A 137 -0.03 -9.52 19.35
N HIS A 138 -0.71 -10.45 18.70
CA HIS A 138 -2.16 -10.51 18.67
C HIS A 138 -2.62 -10.79 20.11
N ASP A 139 -3.28 -9.82 20.76
CA ASP A 139 -3.93 -10.05 22.04
C ASP A 139 -5.45 -10.02 21.82
N PRO A 140 -6.10 -11.19 21.66
CA PRO A 140 -7.52 -11.28 21.34
C PRO A 140 -8.46 -10.78 22.45
N HIS A 141 -7.93 -10.35 23.61
CA HIS A 141 -8.73 -9.97 24.78
C HIS A 141 -8.97 -8.45 24.96
N LYS A 142 -8.43 -7.56 24.12
CA LYS A 142 -8.59 -6.10 24.29
C LYS A 142 -9.64 -5.43 23.38
N VAL A 143 -10.53 -6.20 22.76
CA VAL A 143 -11.60 -5.63 21.91
C VAL A 143 -12.95 -5.63 22.64
N VAL A 144 -13.11 -4.77 23.64
CA VAL A 144 -14.41 -4.23 24.11
C VAL A 144 -14.14 -2.97 24.96
N PRO A 145 -15.01 -1.95 24.90
CA PRO A 145 -16.40 -2.05 25.39
C PRO A 145 -17.47 -2.10 24.31
#